data_AF-A0A7T5EID2-F1
#
_entry.id   AF-A0A7T5EID2-F1
#
_cell.length_a   1.000
_cell.length_b   1.000
_cell.length_c   1.000
_cell.angle_alpha   90.00
_cell.angle_beta   90.00
_cell.angle_gamma   90.00
#
_symmetry.space_group_name_H-M   'P 1'
#
loop_
_entity.id
_entity.type
_entity.pdbx_description
1 polymer ?
#
loop_
_entity_poly.entity_id
_entity_poly.type
_entity_poly.pdbx_seq_one_letter_code
_entity_poly.pdbx_strand_id
1 'polypeptide(L)'
;MKKRLTLIPALALACLLALPVSAHDGWSQTHSPIIAAGEVSYVELLLGNHSNHHASYRIEGRWSTDTTKVYVISPNGSKADITATLFYTGEEQEVAEPGKNNYFVASFSSSQPGAYIVSAEGDSIFKQGETASRTLRSAKSFVAVSDIPMLQRVAGLKGFSQPVSTDRAELIPQFNPAAVTPGQEVSVQLLLKGQPLKDTEISVIRRSTSDAAVYKTDEQGRITFTTGPADYYLLRAKPKTDEKAAGQYDTTNYEATMTFTVQNGKFTLPAAADEQTPFVYLNGKQIEVPGLSITDGKTMVPAEFVKTNLNPAFTGSGQVELQKAAAEAGAATEWLAPVGSFPAAIAISKK
;
A
#
# COMPACT_ATOMS: atom_id res chain seq x y z
N MET A 1 -26.07 -73.87 4.70
CA MET A 1 -26.15 -72.96 5.87
C MET A 1 -24.80 -72.26 6.02
N LYS A 2 -24.55 -71.17 5.29
CA LYS A 2 -24.51 -69.76 5.77
C LYS A 2 -23.79 -69.54 7.12
N LYS A 3 -22.60 -68.91 7.06
CA LYS A 3 -22.01 -67.87 7.96
C LYS A 3 -20.48 -67.84 7.68
N ARG A 4 -19.74 -66.75 7.46
CA ARG A 4 -19.97 -65.31 7.24
C ARG A 4 -18.71 -64.81 6.50
N LEU A 5 -18.87 -64.31 5.29
CA LEU A 5 -17.87 -63.46 4.62
C LEU A 5 -17.89 -62.06 5.25
N THR A 6 -16.84 -61.30 4.96
CA THR A 6 -16.74 -59.82 4.97
C THR A 6 -16.71 -59.13 6.33
N LEU A 7 -15.50 -58.88 6.81
CA LEU A 7 -15.12 -57.61 7.46
C LEU A 7 -13.86 -57.11 6.75
N ILE A 8 -13.66 -55.79 6.73
CA ILE A 8 -12.77 -55.01 5.87
C ILE A 8 -13.47 -54.67 4.53
N PRO A 9 -14.29 -53.60 4.53
CA PRO A 9 -13.72 -52.30 4.18
C PRO A 9 -14.35 -51.16 4.99
N ALA A 10 -13.73 -50.76 6.09
CA ALA A 10 -14.11 -49.53 6.80
C ALA A 10 -12.96 -48.52 6.93
N LEU A 11 -11.74 -48.89 6.52
CA LEU A 11 -10.54 -48.05 6.67
C LEU A 11 -10.19 -47.24 5.41
N ALA A 12 -10.80 -47.52 4.26
CA ALA A 12 -10.49 -46.86 2.99
C ALA A 12 -11.27 -45.55 2.74
N LEU A 13 -12.25 -45.19 3.57
CA LEU A 13 -13.08 -44.00 3.37
C LEU A 13 -12.61 -42.77 4.18
N ALA A 14 -11.62 -42.93 5.07
CA ALA A 14 -11.13 -41.84 5.92
C ALA A 14 -9.98 -41.00 5.30
N CYS A 15 -9.51 -41.33 4.09
CA CYS A 15 -8.32 -40.70 3.48
C CYS A 15 -8.59 -39.73 2.32
N LEU A 16 -9.84 -39.38 1.99
CA LEU A 16 -10.13 -38.71 0.70
C LEU A 16 -10.63 -37.27 0.74
N LEU A 17 -10.61 -36.59 1.89
CA LEU A 17 -10.88 -35.15 1.92
C LEU A 17 -9.88 -34.43 2.82
N ALA A 18 -8.60 -34.46 2.41
CA ALA A 18 -7.71 -33.36 2.76
C ALA A 18 -8.22 -32.12 2.02
N LEU A 19 -9.22 -31.45 2.61
CA LEU A 19 -9.64 -30.14 2.12
C LEU A 19 -8.41 -29.24 2.22
N PRO A 20 -8.07 -28.49 1.16
CA PRO A 20 -7.02 -27.50 1.26
C PRO A 20 -7.38 -26.59 2.42
N VAL A 21 -6.57 -26.61 3.49
CA VAL A 21 -6.64 -25.62 4.56
C VAL A 21 -6.28 -24.30 3.89
N SER A 22 -7.29 -23.61 3.38
CA SER A 22 -7.07 -22.37 2.68
C SER A 22 -6.68 -21.34 3.71
N ALA A 23 -5.39 -21.02 3.74
CA ALA A 23 -4.86 -19.99 4.61
C ALA A 23 -5.59 -18.67 4.31
N HIS A 24 -6.10 -18.05 5.38
CA HIS A 24 -6.68 -16.71 5.35
C HIS A 24 -5.77 -15.72 4.63
N ASP A 25 -6.37 -14.74 3.97
CA ASP A 25 -5.64 -13.60 3.42
C ASP A 25 -5.49 -12.52 4.50
N GLY A 26 -4.29 -12.00 4.64
CA GLY A 26 -4.01 -10.80 5.42
C GLY A 26 -3.99 -9.59 4.52
N TRP A 27 -4.69 -8.52 4.89
CA TRP A 27 -4.58 -7.23 4.22
C TRP A 27 -4.46 -6.08 5.22
N SER A 28 -3.91 -4.96 4.74
CA SER A 28 -3.90 -3.69 5.46
C SER A 28 -4.80 -2.69 4.74
N GLN A 29 -5.41 -1.77 5.47
CA GLN A 29 -6.15 -0.65 4.89
C GLN A 29 -6.04 0.60 5.76
N THR A 30 -6.12 1.77 5.15
CA THR A 30 -6.09 3.06 5.83
C THR A 30 -7.51 3.59 5.98
N HIS A 31 -7.81 4.22 7.12
CA HIS A 31 -9.13 4.82 7.35
C HIS A 31 -9.44 5.96 6.37
N SER A 32 -8.46 6.84 6.17
CA SER A 32 -8.55 7.99 5.25
C SER A 32 -7.42 7.90 4.23
N PRO A 33 -7.71 7.84 2.92
CA PRO A 33 -6.69 7.78 1.88
C PRO A 33 -6.00 9.12 1.65
N ILE A 34 -6.57 10.23 2.14
CA ILE A 34 -6.03 11.58 2.05
C ILE A 34 -6.13 12.23 3.44
N ILE A 35 -5.01 12.75 3.96
CA ILE A 35 -4.95 13.47 5.24
C ILE A 35 -4.09 14.74 5.12
N ALA A 36 -4.21 15.64 6.09
CA ALA A 36 -3.37 16.83 6.16
C ALA A 36 -2.01 16.51 6.79
N ALA A 37 -0.97 17.24 6.39
CA ALA A 37 0.34 17.15 7.03
C ALA A 37 0.23 17.55 8.52
N GLY A 38 0.80 16.74 9.40
CA GLY A 38 0.67 16.86 10.86
C GLY A 38 -0.41 15.95 11.46
N GLU A 39 -1.31 15.39 10.65
CA GLU A 39 -2.35 14.49 11.13
C GLU A 39 -1.87 13.06 11.32
N VAL A 40 -2.61 12.31 12.13
CA VAL A 40 -2.41 10.88 12.37
C VAL A 40 -3.19 10.07 11.34
N SER A 41 -2.51 9.13 10.70
CA SER A 41 -3.16 8.08 9.92
C SER A 41 -3.32 6.82 10.75
N TYR A 42 -4.48 6.19 10.66
CA TYR A 42 -4.75 4.87 11.21
C TYR A 42 -4.67 3.81 10.12
N VAL A 43 -4.05 2.69 10.46
CA VAL A 43 -3.86 1.53 9.57
C VAL A 43 -4.47 0.32 10.26
N GLU A 44 -5.42 -0.32 9.61
CA GLU A 44 -6.06 -1.54 10.07
C GLU A 44 -5.35 -2.75 9.45
N LEU A 45 -5.09 -3.79 10.26
CA LEU A 45 -4.55 -5.08 9.82
C LEU A 45 -5.60 -6.16 10.01
N LEU A 46 -6.14 -6.63 8.90
CA LEU A 46 -7.27 -7.55 8.86
C LEU A 46 -6.82 -8.92 8.34
N LEU A 47 -7.36 -10.01 8.90
CA LEU A 47 -7.07 -11.37 8.47
C LEU A 47 -8.39 -12.13 8.28
N GLY A 48 -8.62 -12.65 7.08
CA GLY A 48 -9.92 -13.19 6.73
C GLY A 48 -10.01 -13.85 5.36
N ASN A 49 -11.21 -13.79 4.78
CA ASN A 49 -11.57 -14.36 3.48
C ASN A 49 -11.62 -15.90 3.49
N HIS A 50 -12.79 -16.47 3.80
CA HIS A 50 -13.07 -17.92 3.67
C HIS A 50 -14.33 -18.23 2.85
N SER A 51 -15.13 -17.22 2.53
CA SER A 51 -16.38 -17.38 1.79
C SER A 51 -16.26 -16.82 0.37
N ASN A 52 -17.18 -17.21 -0.52
CA ASN A 52 -17.27 -16.73 -1.89
C ASN A 52 -15.94 -16.78 -2.66
N HIS A 53 -15.25 -17.93 -2.64
CA HIS A 53 -13.94 -18.09 -3.31
C HIS A 53 -12.88 -17.05 -2.90
N HIS A 54 -12.84 -16.69 -1.60
CA HIS A 54 -11.98 -15.64 -1.04
C HIS A 54 -12.26 -14.21 -1.55
N ALA A 55 -13.46 -13.95 -2.05
CA ALA A 55 -13.92 -12.60 -2.37
C ALA A 55 -14.64 -11.90 -1.19
N SER A 56 -14.96 -12.61 -0.11
CA SER A 56 -15.64 -12.01 1.05
C SER A 56 -14.68 -11.20 1.91
N TYR A 57 -15.03 -9.98 2.33
CA TYR A 57 -14.26 -9.17 3.30
C TYR A 57 -14.46 -9.58 4.78
N ARG A 58 -14.87 -10.83 5.02
CA ARG A 58 -15.16 -11.31 6.37
C ARG A 58 -13.86 -11.60 7.12
N ILE A 59 -13.76 -11.01 8.31
CA ILE A 59 -12.62 -11.18 9.22
C ILE A 59 -12.84 -12.46 10.04
N GLU A 60 -11.91 -13.39 9.94
CA GLU A 60 -12.00 -14.71 10.57
C GLU A 60 -10.82 -15.00 11.49
N GLY A 61 -9.89 -14.05 11.63
CA GLY A 61 -8.75 -14.18 12.51
C GLY A 61 -7.99 -12.87 12.66
N ARG A 62 -6.78 -12.97 13.19
CA ARG A 62 -5.90 -11.82 13.42
C ARG A 62 -4.48 -12.11 12.97
N TRP A 63 -3.77 -11.06 12.58
CA TRP A 63 -2.34 -11.15 12.30
C TRP A 63 -1.56 -11.60 13.55
N SER A 64 -0.47 -12.34 13.35
CA SER A 64 0.47 -12.68 14.44
C SER A 64 1.46 -11.54 14.64
N THR A 65 1.48 -10.95 15.83
CA THR A 65 2.43 -9.88 16.19
C THR A 65 3.87 -10.37 16.31
N ASP A 66 4.09 -11.67 16.50
CA ASP A 66 5.42 -12.28 16.63
C ASP A 66 6.14 -12.39 15.28
N THR A 67 5.36 -12.50 14.20
CA THR A 67 5.87 -12.77 12.84
C THR A 67 5.57 -11.66 11.85
N THR A 68 4.94 -10.56 12.32
CA THR A 68 4.51 -9.44 11.47
C THR A 68 5.21 -8.16 11.89
N LYS A 69 5.71 -7.43 10.90
CA LYS A 69 6.19 -6.06 11.05
C LYS A 69 5.34 -5.12 10.22
N VAL A 70 5.14 -3.91 10.72
CA VAL A 70 4.40 -2.86 10.02
C VAL A 70 5.32 -1.68 9.79
N TYR A 71 5.49 -1.31 8.53
CA TYR A 71 6.37 -0.24 8.11
C TYR A 71 5.58 0.88 7.44
N VAL A 72 6.07 2.10 7.61
CA VAL A 72 5.65 3.27 6.84
C VAL A 72 6.83 3.77 6.04
N ILE A 73 6.64 3.93 4.74
CA ILE A 73 7.62 4.52 3.83
C ILE A 73 7.15 5.93 3.53
N SER A 74 7.95 6.92 3.92
CA SER A 74 7.68 8.34 3.71
C SER A 74 8.07 8.82 2.30
N PRO A 75 7.67 10.04 1.88
CA PRO A 75 7.94 10.55 0.53
C PRO A 75 9.43 10.63 0.15
N ASN A 76 10.33 10.78 1.13
CA ASN A 76 11.79 10.75 0.91
C ASN A 76 12.38 9.32 0.86
N GLY A 77 11.53 8.29 0.90
CA GLY A 77 11.90 6.88 0.89
C GLY A 77 12.38 6.30 2.23
N SER A 78 12.31 7.06 3.33
CA SER A 78 12.67 6.52 4.65
C SER A 78 11.63 5.50 5.13
N LYS A 79 12.10 4.35 5.63
CA LYS A 79 11.27 3.25 6.16
C LYS A 79 11.28 3.29 7.68
N ALA A 80 10.13 3.58 8.30
CA ALA A 80 9.94 3.58 9.75
C ALA A 80 9.16 2.34 10.19
N ASP A 81 9.62 1.65 11.24
CA ASP A 81 8.90 0.54 11.88
C ASP A 81 7.88 1.11 12.88
N ILE A 82 6.59 0.87 12.62
CA ILE A 82 5.48 1.30 13.49
C ILE A 82 4.81 0.13 14.22
N THR A 83 5.43 -1.05 14.23
CA THR A 83 4.89 -2.28 14.84
C THR A 83 4.53 -2.06 16.32
N ALA A 84 5.32 -1.27 17.04
CA ALA A 84 5.06 -0.96 18.45
C ALA A 84 3.79 -0.15 18.72
N THR A 85 3.16 0.40 17.67
CA THR A 85 1.88 1.13 17.77
C THR A 85 0.66 0.23 17.60
N LEU A 86 0.85 -1.06 17.32
CA LEU A 86 -0.24 -2.01 17.13
C LEU A 86 -1.07 -2.13 18.42
N PHE A 87 -2.36 -1.90 18.27
CA PHE A 87 -3.38 -2.08 19.30
C PHE A 87 -4.43 -3.07 18.78
N TYR A 88 -4.71 -4.11 19.55
CA TYR A 88 -5.76 -5.07 19.22
C TYR A 88 -7.12 -4.53 19.67
N THR A 89 -8.10 -4.47 18.77
CA THR A 89 -9.41 -3.87 19.05
C THR A 89 -10.43 -4.82 19.67
N GLY A 90 -10.10 -6.12 19.79
CA GLY A 90 -11.03 -7.12 20.30
C GLY A 90 -10.89 -7.40 21.80
N GLU A 91 -11.91 -8.03 22.38
CA GLU A 91 -11.98 -8.34 23.80
C GLU A 91 -11.47 -9.76 24.08
N GLU A 92 -10.14 -9.94 24.15
CA GLU A 92 -9.51 -11.26 24.28
C GLU A 92 -10.02 -12.10 25.47
N GLN A 93 -10.45 -11.44 26.54
CA GLN A 93 -10.88 -12.08 27.78
C GLN A 93 -12.41 -12.29 27.86
N GLU A 94 -13.18 -11.69 26.94
CA GLU A 94 -14.64 -11.64 27.04
C GLU A 94 -15.35 -12.48 25.97
N VAL A 95 -14.64 -12.87 24.89
CA VAL A 95 -15.21 -13.65 23.79
C VAL A 95 -14.55 -15.01 23.61
N ALA A 96 -15.35 -16.00 23.19
CA ALA A 96 -14.88 -17.37 22.95
C ALA A 96 -13.97 -17.51 21.71
N GLU A 97 -14.16 -16.66 20.69
CA GLU A 97 -13.38 -16.68 19.44
C GLU A 97 -12.67 -15.32 19.22
N PRO A 98 -11.61 -15.01 20.00
CA PRO A 98 -10.88 -13.77 19.82
C PRO A 98 -10.24 -13.73 18.42
N GLY A 99 -10.49 -12.65 17.69
CA GLY A 99 -9.94 -12.38 16.35
C GLY A 99 -11.01 -12.32 15.27
N LYS A 100 -12.13 -13.01 15.45
CA LYS A 100 -13.26 -12.91 14.53
C LYS A 100 -13.90 -11.53 14.63
N ASN A 101 -14.17 -10.91 13.48
CA ASN A 101 -14.70 -9.54 13.38
C ASN A 101 -13.88 -8.46 14.13
N ASN A 102 -12.62 -8.74 14.45
CA ASN A 102 -11.71 -7.84 15.17
C ASN A 102 -10.37 -7.77 14.45
N TYR A 103 -9.59 -6.73 14.71
CA TYR A 103 -8.35 -6.50 13.97
C TYR A 103 -7.33 -5.76 14.83
N PHE A 104 -6.12 -5.60 14.31
CA PHE A 104 -5.17 -4.66 14.89
C PHE A 104 -5.28 -3.31 14.19
N VAL A 105 -5.06 -2.25 14.95
CA VAL A 105 -4.88 -0.89 14.44
C VAL A 105 -3.48 -0.43 14.81
N ALA A 106 -2.72 0.03 13.83
CA ALA A 106 -1.50 0.79 14.01
C ALA A 106 -1.76 2.26 13.66
N SER A 107 -0.84 3.15 14.04
CA SER A 107 -0.94 4.55 13.64
C SER A 107 0.44 5.17 13.39
N PHE A 108 0.45 6.23 12.59
CA PHE A 108 1.64 7.05 12.39
C PHE A 108 1.24 8.52 12.20
N SER A 109 2.11 9.43 12.64
CA SER A 109 1.96 10.86 12.35
C SER A 109 2.61 11.18 11.01
N SER A 110 1.85 11.80 10.10
CA SER A 110 2.39 12.36 8.87
C SER A 110 3.01 13.72 9.16
N SER A 111 4.23 13.98 8.69
CA SER A 111 4.92 15.26 8.95
C SER A 111 5.23 16.04 7.67
N GLN A 112 5.11 15.41 6.51
CA GLN A 112 5.49 15.99 5.23
C GLN A 112 4.43 15.64 4.17
N PRO A 113 4.08 16.58 3.27
CA PRO A 113 3.27 16.23 2.11
C PRO A 113 3.95 15.21 1.19
N GLY A 114 3.16 14.37 0.53
CA GLY A 114 3.61 13.39 -0.46
C GLY A 114 2.91 12.03 -0.33
N ALA A 115 3.43 11.05 -1.07
CA ALA A 115 2.95 9.67 -1.02
C ALA A 115 3.57 8.89 0.15
N TYR A 116 2.71 8.29 0.96
CA TYR A 116 3.10 7.34 2.00
C TYR A 116 2.63 5.94 1.61
N ILE A 117 3.52 4.96 1.74
CA ILE A 117 3.22 3.54 1.55
C ILE A 117 3.29 2.86 2.91
N VAL A 118 2.21 2.21 3.31
CA VAL A 118 2.20 1.33 4.48
C VAL A 118 2.40 -0.10 3.99
N SER A 119 3.32 -0.84 4.62
CA SER A 119 3.54 -2.26 4.33
C SER A 119 3.51 -3.08 5.61
N ALA A 120 2.56 -4.00 5.70
CA ALA A 120 2.59 -5.07 6.69
C ALA A 120 3.27 -6.31 6.08
N GLU A 121 4.34 -6.75 6.71
CA GLU A 121 5.23 -7.81 6.24
C GLU A 121 5.23 -8.97 7.23
N GLY A 122 4.70 -10.13 6.81
CA GLY A 122 4.64 -11.35 7.63
C GLY A 122 5.64 -12.40 7.17
N ASP A 123 6.31 -13.08 8.09
CA ASP A 123 7.17 -14.24 7.83
C ASP A 123 6.94 -15.31 8.89
N SER A 124 6.18 -16.35 8.54
CA SER A 124 5.82 -17.41 9.47
C SER A 124 6.16 -18.78 8.92
N ILE A 125 6.54 -19.70 9.80
CA ILE A 125 6.69 -21.12 9.49
C ILE A 125 5.64 -21.89 10.29
N PHE A 126 4.78 -22.61 9.58
CA PHE A 126 3.77 -23.48 10.18
C PHE A 126 4.18 -24.94 9.97
N LYS A 127 4.21 -25.73 11.05
CA LYS A 127 4.55 -27.16 11.00
C LYS A 127 3.31 -27.99 11.32
N GLN A 128 2.96 -28.91 10.43
CA GLN A 128 1.89 -29.88 10.61
C GLN A 128 2.43 -31.29 10.33
N GLY A 129 2.66 -32.06 11.39
CA GLY A 129 3.33 -33.36 11.29
C GLY A 129 4.77 -33.21 10.79
N GLU A 130 5.12 -33.95 9.74
CA GLU A 130 6.45 -33.90 9.11
C GLU A 130 6.59 -32.78 8.07
N THR A 131 5.49 -32.08 7.73
CA THR A 131 5.52 -31.01 6.74
C THR A 131 5.61 -29.65 7.41
N ALA A 132 6.53 -28.81 6.96
CA ALA A 132 6.64 -27.41 7.36
C ALA A 132 6.45 -26.49 6.14
N SER A 133 5.63 -25.45 6.28
CA SER A 133 5.40 -24.46 5.23
C SER A 133 5.76 -23.07 5.74
N ARG A 134 6.61 -22.36 4.99
CA ARG A 134 6.87 -20.94 5.20
C ARG A 134 5.83 -20.11 4.45
N THR A 135 5.39 -18.99 5.02
CA THR A 135 4.52 -18.02 4.36
C THR A 135 5.11 -16.63 4.47
N LEU A 136 5.38 -16.02 3.32
CA LEU A 136 5.85 -14.64 3.19
C LEU A 136 4.70 -13.77 2.68
N ARG A 137 4.21 -12.87 3.54
CA ARG A 137 3.10 -11.96 3.24
C ARG A 137 3.57 -10.53 3.03
N SER A 138 3.03 -9.85 2.04
CA SER A 138 3.00 -8.39 1.96
C SER A 138 1.56 -7.91 1.88
N ALA A 139 1.26 -6.86 2.64
CA ALA A 139 -0.05 -6.22 2.63
C ALA A 139 0.10 -4.71 2.62
N LYS A 140 -0.24 -4.08 1.49
CA LYS A 140 -0.06 -2.65 1.26
C LYS A 140 -1.33 -1.83 1.35
N SER A 141 -1.17 -0.63 1.88
CA SER A 141 -2.15 0.45 1.82
C SER A 141 -1.42 1.79 1.68
N PHE A 142 -2.16 2.86 1.35
CA PHE A 142 -1.55 4.10 0.90
C PHE A 142 -2.24 5.31 1.49
N VAL A 143 -1.45 6.36 1.75
CA VAL A 143 -1.97 7.64 2.22
C VAL A 143 -1.33 8.75 1.39
N ALA A 144 -2.16 9.61 0.83
CA ALA A 144 -1.73 10.89 0.28
C ALA A 144 -1.75 11.93 1.40
N VAL A 145 -0.61 12.55 1.67
CA VAL A 145 -0.50 13.64 2.64
C VAL A 145 -0.35 14.95 1.89
N SER A 146 -1.10 15.97 2.28
CA SER A 146 -1.03 17.29 1.67
C SER A 146 -1.22 18.40 2.69
N ASP A 147 -0.95 19.63 2.30
CA ASP A 147 -1.34 20.80 3.08
C ASP A 147 -2.87 20.99 3.12
N ILE A 148 -3.56 20.64 2.02
CA ILE A 148 -5.02 20.72 1.88
C ILE A 148 -5.54 19.34 1.45
N PRO A 149 -6.18 18.56 2.35
CA PRO A 149 -6.52 17.15 2.13
C PRO A 149 -7.70 16.98 1.18
N MET A 150 -7.48 17.26 -0.10
CA MET A 150 -8.49 17.24 -1.15
C MET A 150 -8.02 16.43 -2.36
N LEU A 151 -8.96 15.77 -3.01
CA LEU A 151 -8.71 14.92 -4.17
C LEU A 151 -7.90 15.64 -5.25
N GLN A 152 -8.30 16.86 -5.61
CA GLN A 152 -7.64 17.66 -6.65
C GLN A 152 -6.21 18.04 -6.24
N ARG A 153 -5.99 18.29 -4.95
CA ARG A 153 -4.67 18.67 -4.41
C ARG A 153 -3.66 17.56 -4.61
N VAL A 154 -4.10 16.32 -4.40
CA VAL A 154 -3.23 15.14 -4.38
C VAL A 154 -3.25 14.31 -5.66
N ALA A 155 -4.14 14.60 -6.62
CA ALA A 155 -4.31 13.79 -7.83
C ALA A 155 -2.99 13.55 -8.59
N GLY A 156 -2.12 14.56 -8.62
CA GLY A 156 -0.81 14.51 -9.28
C GLY A 156 0.34 13.93 -8.45
N LEU A 157 0.11 13.54 -7.18
CA LEU A 157 1.15 12.98 -6.33
C LEU A 157 1.75 11.71 -6.92
N LYS A 158 3.08 11.61 -6.84
CA LYS A 158 3.87 10.47 -7.30
C LYS A 158 4.48 9.74 -6.10
N GLY A 159 5.16 8.63 -6.35
CA GLY A 159 5.89 7.86 -5.33
C GLY A 159 5.21 6.57 -4.87
N PHE A 160 3.92 6.41 -5.12
CA PHE A 160 3.19 5.16 -4.77
C PHE A 160 3.67 3.91 -5.52
N SER A 161 4.38 4.08 -6.64
CA SER A 161 4.92 3.00 -7.47
C SER A 161 6.27 2.44 -6.98
N GLN A 162 6.76 2.85 -5.80
CA GLN A 162 8.00 2.35 -5.24
C GLN A 162 7.84 0.91 -4.67
N PRO A 163 8.73 -0.04 -5.05
CA PRO A 163 8.88 -1.31 -4.33
C PRO A 163 9.49 -1.11 -2.95
N VAL A 164 8.89 -1.70 -1.91
CA VAL A 164 9.26 -1.52 -0.49
C VAL A 164 9.35 -2.83 0.30
N SER A 165 8.91 -3.96 -0.30
CA SER A 165 8.94 -5.30 0.27
C SER A 165 9.56 -6.29 -0.74
N THR A 166 10.83 -6.08 -1.07
CA THR A 166 11.52 -6.68 -2.22
C THR A 166 11.99 -8.13 -2.04
N ASP A 167 11.81 -8.73 -0.86
CA ASP A 167 12.16 -10.13 -0.54
C ASP A 167 10.99 -11.10 -0.75
N ARG A 168 9.81 -10.60 -1.13
CA ARG A 168 8.56 -11.35 -1.24
C ARG A 168 7.75 -10.98 -2.48
N ALA A 169 6.53 -11.50 -2.59
CA ALA A 169 5.58 -11.04 -3.60
C ALA A 169 5.04 -9.67 -3.22
N GLU A 170 4.83 -8.79 -4.20
CA GLU A 170 4.48 -7.40 -3.96
C GLU A 170 3.62 -6.84 -5.10
N LEU A 171 2.52 -6.16 -4.75
CA LEU A 171 1.68 -5.43 -5.70
C LEU A 171 2.08 -3.94 -5.71
N ILE A 172 2.30 -3.39 -6.90
CA ILE A 172 2.76 -2.02 -7.13
C ILE A 172 1.74 -1.27 -7.99
N PRO A 173 1.06 -0.24 -7.46
CA PRO A 173 0.15 0.57 -8.26
C PRO A 173 0.96 1.41 -9.27
N GLN A 174 0.50 1.44 -10.52
CA GLN A 174 1.04 2.33 -11.57
C GLN A 174 0.19 3.61 -11.72
N PHE A 175 -0.56 3.95 -10.68
CA PHE A 175 -1.48 5.07 -10.59
C PHE A 175 -1.46 5.62 -9.16
N ASN A 176 -2.21 6.69 -8.89
CA ASN A 176 -2.38 7.23 -7.54
C ASN A 176 -3.52 6.49 -6.80
N PRO A 177 -3.23 5.56 -5.87
CA PRO A 177 -4.23 4.75 -5.18
C PRO A 177 -5.10 5.54 -4.19
N ALA A 178 -4.70 6.76 -3.83
CA ALA A 178 -5.48 7.63 -2.95
C ALA A 178 -6.50 8.51 -3.72
N ALA A 179 -6.27 8.73 -5.01
CA ALA A 179 -6.98 9.75 -5.80
C ALA A 179 -7.68 9.25 -7.07
N VAL A 180 -7.70 7.94 -7.31
CA VAL A 180 -8.38 7.33 -8.46
C VAL A 180 -9.89 7.47 -8.35
N THR A 181 -10.58 7.67 -9.48
CA THR A 181 -12.04 7.83 -9.56
C THR A 181 -12.66 6.77 -10.50
N PRO A 182 -14.00 6.57 -10.51
CA PRO A 182 -14.64 5.58 -11.36
C PRO A 182 -14.39 5.79 -12.85
N GLY A 183 -14.30 4.70 -13.60
CA GLY A 183 -14.13 4.72 -15.05
C GLY A 183 -12.70 5.00 -15.52
N GLN A 184 -11.74 5.15 -14.61
CA GLN A 184 -10.33 5.33 -14.98
C GLN A 184 -9.69 3.98 -15.29
N GLU A 185 -8.95 3.92 -16.40
CA GLU A 185 -8.07 2.78 -16.68
C GLU A 185 -6.83 2.87 -15.78
N VAL A 186 -6.57 1.82 -15.03
CA VAL A 186 -5.44 1.73 -14.10
C VAL A 186 -4.69 0.42 -14.28
N SER A 187 -3.41 0.41 -13.88
CA SER A 187 -2.56 -0.77 -13.94
C SER A 187 -1.89 -1.05 -12.60
N VAL A 188 -1.70 -2.33 -12.30
CA VAL A 188 -0.98 -2.82 -11.12
C VAL A 188 0.04 -3.86 -11.58
N GLN A 189 1.27 -3.73 -11.09
CA GLN A 189 2.35 -4.67 -11.36
C GLN A 189 2.55 -5.60 -10.16
N LEU A 190 2.60 -6.90 -10.41
CA LEU A 190 3.00 -7.92 -9.45
C LEU A 190 4.49 -8.22 -9.64
N LEU A 191 5.23 -8.08 -8.54
CA LEU A 191 6.63 -8.49 -8.44
C LEU A 191 6.72 -9.72 -7.54
N LEU A 192 7.68 -10.60 -7.81
CA LEU A 192 8.16 -11.62 -6.89
C LEU A 192 9.66 -11.41 -6.71
N LYS A 193 10.08 -11.08 -5.49
CA LYS A 193 11.47 -10.77 -5.15
C LYS A 193 12.07 -9.66 -6.03
N GLY A 194 11.28 -8.61 -6.26
CA GLY A 194 11.64 -7.46 -7.09
C GLY A 194 11.58 -7.70 -8.60
N GLN A 195 11.24 -8.91 -9.07
CA GLN A 195 11.13 -9.24 -10.50
C GLN A 195 9.67 -9.31 -10.95
N PRO A 196 9.31 -8.77 -12.13
CA PRO A 196 7.97 -8.93 -12.69
C PRO A 196 7.53 -10.39 -12.77
N LEU A 197 6.31 -10.68 -12.32
CA LEU A 197 5.76 -12.03 -12.33
C LEU A 197 4.60 -12.14 -13.32
N LYS A 198 4.85 -12.77 -14.45
CA LYS A 198 3.85 -13.02 -15.50
C LYS A 198 2.93 -14.20 -15.21
N ASP A 199 1.86 -14.32 -15.99
CA ASP A 199 0.94 -15.46 -16.01
C ASP A 199 0.35 -15.81 -14.63
N THR A 200 0.20 -14.81 -13.75
CA THR A 200 -0.26 -14.99 -12.37
C THR A 200 -1.60 -14.30 -12.16
N GLU A 201 -2.52 -14.98 -11.48
CA GLU A 201 -3.84 -14.44 -11.17
C GLU A 201 -3.78 -13.36 -10.09
N ILE A 202 -4.48 -12.27 -10.33
CA ILE A 202 -4.77 -11.22 -9.36
C ILE A 202 -6.28 -11.04 -9.30
N SER A 203 -6.87 -11.23 -8.13
CA SER A 203 -8.28 -10.90 -7.91
C SER A 203 -8.40 -9.45 -7.48
N VAL A 204 -9.31 -8.70 -8.12
CA VAL A 204 -9.72 -7.35 -7.73
C VAL A 204 -11.12 -7.46 -7.12
N ILE A 205 -11.24 -7.14 -5.84
CA ILE A 205 -12.44 -7.38 -5.04
C ILE A 205 -12.94 -6.06 -4.49
N ARG A 206 -14.24 -5.80 -4.63
CA ARG A 206 -14.90 -4.62 -4.08
C ARG A 206 -15.45 -4.91 -2.68
N ARG A 207 -15.14 -4.06 -1.69
CA ARG A 207 -15.49 -4.29 -0.28
C ARG A 207 -16.97 -4.39 -0.01
N SER A 208 -17.76 -3.42 -0.48
CA SER A 208 -19.16 -3.30 -0.05
C SER A 208 -20.08 -4.36 -0.66
N THR A 209 -19.64 -5.03 -1.72
CA THR A 209 -20.44 -6.02 -2.47
C THR A 209 -19.80 -7.41 -2.54
N SER A 210 -18.50 -7.52 -2.26
CA SER A 210 -17.71 -8.73 -2.55
C SER A 210 -17.72 -9.13 -4.04
N ASP A 211 -18.07 -8.19 -4.93
CA ASP A 211 -17.91 -8.38 -6.37
C ASP A 211 -16.43 -8.53 -6.69
N ALA A 212 -16.08 -9.57 -7.45
CA ALA A 212 -14.70 -9.88 -7.77
C ALA A 212 -14.51 -10.10 -9.27
N ALA A 213 -13.37 -9.62 -9.78
CA ALA A 213 -12.87 -9.92 -11.10
C ALA A 213 -11.46 -10.50 -10.99
N VAL A 214 -11.12 -11.47 -11.83
CA VAL A 214 -9.78 -12.09 -11.86
C VAL A 214 -9.09 -11.70 -13.15
N TYR A 215 -7.88 -11.20 -13.02
CA TYR A 215 -7.01 -10.81 -14.13
C TYR A 215 -5.74 -11.65 -14.09
N LYS A 216 -5.10 -11.82 -15.24
CA LYS A 216 -3.82 -12.52 -15.35
C LYS A 216 -2.74 -11.54 -15.76
N THR A 217 -1.57 -11.61 -15.11
CA THR A 217 -0.47 -10.69 -15.39
C THR A 217 0.16 -10.95 -16.76
N ASP A 218 0.52 -9.87 -17.46
CA ASP A 218 1.27 -9.91 -18.72
C ASP A 218 2.78 -10.21 -18.52
N GLU A 219 3.57 -10.13 -19.59
CA GLU A 219 5.02 -10.34 -19.57
C GLU A 219 5.77 -9.33 -18.67
N GLN A 220 5.18 -8.17 -18.41
CA GLN A 220 5.72 -7.15 -17.49
C GLN A 220 5.15 -7.32 -16.07
N GLY A 221 4.45 -8.42 -15.80
CA GLY A 221 3.83 -8.69 -14.51
C GLY A 221 2.62 -7.79 -14.22
N ARG A 222 1.99 -7.19 -15.24
CA ARG A 222 0.94 -6.19 -15.05
C ARG A 222 -0.45 -6.72 -15.36
N ILE A 223 -1.42 -6.21 -14.61
CA ILE A 223 -2.83 -6.23 -15.00
C ILE A 223 -3.27 -4.81 -15.32
N THR A 224 -4.24 -4.67 -16.21
CA THR A 224 -4.92 -3.40 -16.51
C THR A 224 -6.41 -3.61 -16.41
N PHE A 225 -7.11 -2.67 -15.76
CA PHE A 225 -8.56 -2.72 -15.60
C PHE A 225 -9.14 -1.32 -15.45
N THR A 226 -10.44 -1.19 -15.70
CA THR A 226 -11.19 0.04 -15.45
C THR A 226 -11.75 0.02 -14.03
N THR A 227 -11.54 1.09 -13.27
CA THR A 227 -12.10 1.22 -11.92
C THR A 227 -13.62 1.26 -11.92
N GLY A 228 -14.22 0.52 -10.99
CA GLY A 228 -15.66 0.51 -10.78
C GLY A 228 -16.16 1.70 -9.95
N PRO A 229 -17.35 1.61 -9.34
CA PRO A 229 -17.88 2.63 -8.44
C PRO A 229 -16.98 2.92 -7.24
N ALA A 230 -17.20 4.07 -6.60
CA ALA A 230 -16.49 4.45 -5.39
C ALA A 230 -16.67 3.42 -4.27
N ASP A 231 -15.55 2.91 -3.74
CA ASP A 231 -15.48 1.90 -2.69
C ASP A 231 -14.02 1.68 -2.25
N TYR A 232 -13.82 0.84 -1.24
CA TYR A 232 -12.55 0.16 -1.01
C TYR A 232 -12.42 -1.03 -1.95
N TYR A 233 -11.22 -1.21 -2.48
CA TYR A 233 -10.85 -2.33 -3.31
C TYR A 233 -9.67 -3.06 -2.69
N LEU A 234 -9.70 -4.39 -2.78
CA LEU A 234 -8.63 -5.30 -2.37
C LEU A 234 -8.15 -6.03 -3.60
N LEU A 235 -6.86 -5.91 -3.87
CA LEU A 235 -6.16 -6.80 -4.76
C LEU A 235 -5.49 -7.89 -3.95
N ARG A 236 -5.52 -9.12 -4.49
CA ARG A 236 -4.80 -10.25 -3.92
C ARG A 236 -4.15 -11.10 -4.99
N ALA A 237 -2.94 -11.56 -4.71
CA ALA A 237 -2.20 -12.52 -5.50
C ALA A 237 -1.58 -13.57 -4.57
N LYS A 238 -1.60 -14.83 -5.00
CA LYS A 238 -0.91 -15.95 -4.33
C LYS A 238 0.02 -16.67 -5.32
N PRO A 239 1.18 -16.08 -5.65
CA PRO A 239 2.16 -16.71 -6.51
C PRO A 239 2.52 -18.12 -6.04
N LYS A 240 2.53 -19.06 -6.96
CA LYS A 240 3.00 -20.43 -6.71
C LYS A 240 4.50 -20.50 -6.98
N THR A 241 5.23 -21.15 -6.09
CA THR A 241 6.67 -21.40 -6.26
C THR A 241 7.01 -22.81 -5.76
N ASP A 242 8.09 -23.38 -6.28
CA ASP A 242 8.65 -24.66 -5.80
C ASP A 242 9.75 -24.45 -4.75
N GLU A 243 9.82 -23.25 -4.16
CA GLU A 243 10.86 -22.88 -3.22
C GLU A 243 10.70 -23.58 -1.87
N LYS A 244 11.81 -24.12 -1.38
CA LYS A 244 11.89 -24.88 -0.14
C LYS A 244 13.30 -24.82 0.44
N ALA A 245 13.44 -25.09 1.73
CA ALA A 245 14.72 -25.19 2.40
C ALA A 245 14.81 -26.51 3.18
N ALA A 246 15.68 -27.41 2.73
CA ALA A 246 15.83 -28.74 3.33
C ALA A 246 16.13 -28.63 4.84
N GLY A 247 15.37 -29.39 5.64
CA GLY A 247 15.47 -29.36 7.10
C GLY A 247 14.82 -28.14 7.78
N GLN A 248 14.22 -27.21 7.03
CA GLN A 248 13.49 -26.06 7.57
C GLN A 248 12.01 -26.03 7.16
N TYR A 249 11.73 -26.08 5.85
CA TYR A 249 10.37 -26.08 5.29
C TYR A 249 10.35 -26.72 3.89
N ASP A 250 9.24 -27.39 3.61
CA ASP A 250 8.96 -28.15 2.38
C ASP A 250 8.34 -27.28 1.29
N THR A 251 7.66 -26.20 1.68
CA THR A 251 6.97 -25.28 0.76
C THR A 251 7.11 -23.82 1.21
N THR A 252 7.12 -22.91 0.24
CA THR A 252 7.06 -21.45 0.46
C THR A 252 5.82 -20.90 -0.22
N ASN A 253 4.94 -20.31 0.58
CA ASN A 253 3.76 -19.60 0.10
C ASN A 253 4.06 -18.11 0.06
N TYR A 254 3.75 -17.48 -1.08
CA TYR A 254 3.77 -16.03 -1.21
C TYR A 254 2.35 -15.49 -1.24
N GLU A 255 2.15 -14.39 -0.53
CA GLU A 255 0.89 -13.67 -0.51
C GLU A 255 1.17 -12.19 -0.66
N ALA A 256 0.50 -11.56 -1.62
CA ALA A 256 0.55 -10.12 -1.82
C ALA A 256 -0.87 -9.57 -1.85
N THR A 257 -1.17 -8.65 -0.94
CA THR A 257 -2.41 -7.89 -0.93
C THR A 257 -2.14 -6.40 -1.01
N MET A 258 -3.09 -5.68 -1.61
CA MET A 258 -3.03 -4.23 -1.72
C MET A 258 -4.43 -3.67 -1.63
N THR A 259 -4.65 -2.68 -0.77
CA THR A 259 -5.92 -1.93 -0.75
C THR A 259 -5.74 -0.53 -1.31
N PHE A 260 -6.80 -0.05 -1.95
CA PHE A 260 -6.90 1.33 -2.41
C PHE A 260 -8.38 1.75 -2.41
N THR A 261 -8.62 3.05 -2.53
CA THR A 261 -9.98 3.60 -2.51
C THR A 261 -10.28 4.28 -3.82
N VAL A 262 -11.38 3.90 -4.46
CA VAL A 262 -11.95 4.65 -5.58
C VAL A 262 -12.79 5.78 -5.01
N GLN A 263 -12.43 7.01 -5.32
CA GLN A 263 -13.05 8.24 -4.83
C GLN A 263 -14.24 8.62 -5.71
N ASN A 264 -15.31 9.18 -5.13
CA ASN A 264 -16.51 9.53 -5.93
C ASN A 264 -16.21 10.57 -7.03
N GLY A 265 -15.23 11.46 -6.83
CA GLY A 265 -14.74 12.36 -7.88
C GLY A 265 -15.71 13.46 -8.34
N LYS A 266 -16.91 13.53 -7.77
CA LYS A 266 -18.00 14.42 -8.20
C LYS A 266 -17.91 15.86 -7.74
N PHE A 267 -16.92 16.19 -6.92
CA PHE A 267 -16.72 17.55 -6.45
C PHE A 267 -15.61 18.22 -7.25
N THR A 268 -15.77 19.49 -7.59
CA THR A 268 -14.73 20.31 -8.20
C THR A 268 -14.78 21.67 -7.52
N LEU A 269 -13.64 22.14 -7.03
CA LEU A 269 -13.56 23.51 -6.56
C LEU A 269 -13.41 24.47 -7.74
N PRO A 270 -13.83 25.74 -7.60
CA PRO A 270 -13.55 26.76 -8.60
C PRO A 270 -12.05 26.77 -8.93
N ALA A 271 -11.71 27.00 -10.20
CA ALA A 271 -10.33 27.14 -10.60
C ALA A 271 -9.68 28.31 -9.85
N ALA A 272 -8.45 28.12 -9.38
CA ALA A 272 -7.65 29.21 -8.85
C ALA A 272 -7.36 30.21 -9.98
N ALA A 273 -7.08 31.46 -9.63
CA ALA A 273 -6.49 32.39 -10.58
C ALA A 273 -5.11 31.85 -11.01
N ASP A 274 -4.88 31.71 -12.32
CA ASP A 274 -3.72 31.02 -12.93
C ASP A 274 -2.34 31.64 -12.61
N GLU A 275 -2.27 32.75 -11.89
CA GLU A 275 -1.04 33.55 -11.74
C GLU A 275 -0.52 33.64 -10.29
N GLN A 276 -0.98 32.78 -9.38
CA GLN A 276 -0.48 32.83 -8.01
C GLN A 276 0.84 32.06 -7.84
N THR A 277 1.83 32.73 -7.24
CA THR A 277 3.11 32.14 -6.81
C THR A 277 2.86 30.93 -5.90
N PRO A 278 3.43 29.75 -6.20
CA PRO A 278 3.27 28.57 -5.37
C PRO A 278 3.79 28.79 -3.94
N PHE A 279 3.14 28.16 -2.98
CA PHE A 279 3.72 27.99 -1.64
C PHE A 279 4.90 27.02 -1.69
N VAL A 280 5.90 27.23 -0.85
CA VAL A 280 7.02 26.29 -0.70
C VAL A 280 7.02 25.77 0.73
N TYR A 281 7.06 24.46 0.87
CA TYR A 281 7.20 23.77 2.16
C TYR A 281 8.55 23.06 2.18
N LEU A 282 9.33 23.24 3.23
CA LEU A 282 10.54 22.47 3.49
C LEU A 282 10.33 21.62 4.74
N ASN A 283 10.38 20.30 4.57
CA ASN A 283 10.10 19.32 5.62
C ASN A 283 8.78 19.61 6.37
N GLY A 284 7.73 19.97 5.61
CA GLY A 284 6.40 20.28 6.15
C GLY A 284 6.21 21.71 6.65
N LYS A 285 7.27 22.52 6.75
CA LYS A 285 7.17 23.93 7.18
C LYS A 285 7.11 24.86 5.97
N GLN A 286 6.09 25.70 5.89
CA GLN A 286 6.02 26.74 4.86
C GLN A 286 7.17 27.74 5.02
N ILE A 287 7.82 28.08 3.91
CA ILE A 287 8.89 29.06 3.83
C ILE A 287 8.64 30.04 2.69
N GLU A 288 8.97 31.30 2.93
CA GLU A 288 8.94 32.32 1.88
C GLU A 288 10.18 32.20 0.99
N VAL A 289 9.98 32.31 -0.32
CA VAL A 289 11.06 32.25 -1.31
C VAL A 289 10.98 33.50 -2.18
N PRO A 290 11.57 34.63 -1.74
CA PRO A 290 11.60 35.85 -2.55
C PRO A 290 12.24 35.58 -3.91
N GLY A 291 11.60 36.01 -4.99
CA GLY A 291 12.08 35.76 -6.35
C GLY A 291 11.83 34.35 -6.88
N LEU A 292 10.99 33.54 -6.24
CA LEU A 292 10.43 32.33 -6.85
C LEU A 292 9.63 32.70 -8.10
N SER A 293 9.83 31.93 -9.17
CA SER A 293 9.10 32.10 -10.43
C SER A 293 8.90 30.75 -11.12
N ILE A 294 7.95 30.71 -12.06
CA ILE A 294 7.77 29.58 -12.97
C ILE A 294 8.24 30.04 -14.35
N THR A 295 9.23 29.35 -14.94
CA THR A 295 9.74 29.63 -16.29
C THR A 295 9.74 28.32 -17.07
N ASP A 296 9.06 28.27 -18.22
CA ASP A 296 8.93 27.07 -19.06
C ASP A 296 8.45 25.83 -18.28
N GLY A 297 7.50 26.02 -17.37
CA GLY A 297 6.97 24.95 -16.50
C GLY A 297 7.91 24.49 -15.39
N LYS A 298 9.07 25.13 -15.23
CA LYS A 298 10.05 24.84 -14.17
C LYS A 298 9.96 25.85 -13.05
N THR A 299 10.01 25.38 -11.82
CA THR A 299 10.16 26.26 -10.67
C THR A 299 11.60 26.74 -10.56
N MET A 300 11.78 28.05 -10.68
CA MET A 300 13.04 28.75 -10.53
C MET A 300 13.08 29.41 -9.14
N VAL A 301 14.19 29.24 -8.44
CA VAL A 301 14.47 29.86 -7.15
C VAL A 301 15.83 30.54 -7.17
N PRO A 302 16.06 31.59 -6.36
CA PRO A 302 17.40 32.17 -6.25
C PRO A 302 18.43 31.15 -5.76
N ALA A 303 19.66 31.22 -6.27
CA ALA A 303 20.77 30.39 -5.80
C ALA A 303 20.99 30.48 -4.28
N GLU A 304 20.72 31.63 -3.67
CA GLU A 304 20.84 31.83 -2.22
C GLU A 304 19.83 30.99 -1.43
N PHE A 305 18.63 30.75 -1.99
CA PHE A 305 17.66 29.83 -1.39
C PHE A 305 18.23 28.40 -1.34
N VAL A 306 18.81 27.94 -2.45
CA VAL A 306 19.44 26.61 -2.55
C VAL A 306 20.59 26.50 -1.55
N LYS A 307 21.45 27.51 -1.49
CA LYS A 307 22.59 27.56 -0.57
C LYS A 307 22.16 27.50 0.89
N THR A 308 21.15 28.27 1.26
CA THR A 308 20.67 28.38 2.64
C THR A 308 19.91 27.12 3.09
N ASN A 309 19.05 26.58 2.23
CA ASN A 309 18.04 25.60 2.65
C ASN A 309 18.33 24.17 2.20
N LEU A 310 19.07 23.99 1.10
CA LEU A 310 19.25 22.68 0.47
C LEU A 310 20.70 22.19 0.55
N ASN A 311 21.64 23.01 0.09
CA ASN A 311 23.05 22.66 -0.03
C ASN A 311 23.96 23.88 0.23
N PRO A 312 24.55 24.02 1.43
CA PRO A 312 25.48 25.12 1.75
C PRO A 312 26.71 25.23 0.85
N ALA A 313 27.09 24.14 0.17
CA ALA A 313 28.21 24.09 -0.76
C ALA A 313 27.81 24.45 -2.20
N PHE A 314 26.56 24.84 -2.46
CA PHE A 314 26.09 25.23 -3.79
C PHE A 314 26.78 26.51 -4.27
N THR A 315 27.38 26.46 -5.47
CA THR A 315 28.19 27.54 -6.06
C THR A 315 27.52 28.30 -7.20
N GLY A 316 26.28 27.91 -7.58
CA GLY A 316 25.53 28.60 -8.62
C GLY A 316 25.15 30.03 -8.24
N SER A 317 24.75 30.84 -9.22
CA SER A 317 24.29 32.22 -9.05
C SER A 317 22.99 32.46 -9.82
N GLY A 318 22.30 33.57 -9.53
CA GLY A 318 21.05 33.92 -10.21
C GLY A 318 19.89 32.98 -9.88
N GLN A 319 19.10 32.62 -10.90
CA GLN A 319 17.96 31.72 -10.79
C GLN A 319 18.37 30.27 -11.11
N VAL A 320 17.88 29.33 -10.32
CA VAL A 320 18.23 27.91 -10.38
C VAL A 320 16.95 27.09 -10.40
N GLU A 321 16.94 26.04 -11.22
CA GLU A 321 15.84 25.07 -11.26
C GLU A 321 15.76 24.29 -9.93
N LEU A 322 14.69 24.52 -9.17
CA LEU A 322 14.51 24.00 -7.82
C LEU A 322 14.55 22.47 -7.77
N GLN A 323 13.85 21.80 -8.68
CA GLN A 323 13.78 20.34 -8.71
C GLN A 323 15.17 19.71 -8.89
N LYS A 324 15.97 20.26 -9.81
CA LYS A 324 17.35 19.81 -10.05
C LYS A 324 18.22 20.03 -8.81
N ALA A 325 18.18 21.24 -8.25
CA ALA A 325 18.97 21.58 -7.07
C ALA A 325 18.60 20.75 -5.83
N ALA A 326 17.30 20.48 -5.63
CA ALA A 326 16.82 19.61 -4.57
C ALA A 326 17.30 18.16 -4.75
N ALA A 327 17.20 17.62 -5.96
CA ALA A 327 17.69 16.28 -6.27
C ALA A 327 19.21 16.15 -6.03
N GLU A 328 20.01 17.13 -6.47
CA GLU A 328 21.46 17.20 -6.21
C GLU A 328 21.79 17.28 -4.71
N ALA A 329 20.89 17.87 -3.91
CA ALA A 329 20.99 17.93 -2.45
C ALA A 329 20.43 16.67 -1.74
N GLY A 330 20.01 15.64 -2.49
CA GLY A 330 19.39 14.43 -1.94
C GLY A 330 18.00 14.65 -1.35
N ALA A 331 17.30 15.70 -1.76
CA ALA A 331 15.92 15.98 -1.38
C ALA A 331 14.94 15.59 -2.49
N ALA A 332 13.73 15.17 -2.10
CA ALA A 332 12.61 14.95 -2.99
C ALA A 332 11.76 16.22 -3.11
N THR A 333 11.10 16.40 -4.24
CA THR A 333 10.16 17.52 -4.47
C THR A 333 8.82 16.98 -4.98
N GLU A 334 7.74 17.40 -4.34
CA GLU A 334 6.37 17.08 -4.75
C GLU A 334 5.62 18.35 -5.14
N TRP A 335 4.88 18.27 -6.25
CA TRP A 335 4.00 19.35 -6.70
C TRP A 335 2.55 19.05 -6.28
N LEU A 336 1.97 19.95 -5.51
CA LEU A 336 0.57 19.91 -5.09
C LEU A 336 -0.22 20.89 -5.96
N ALA A 337 -1.22 20.37 -6.69
CA ALA A 337 -1.98 21.16 -7.66
C ALA A 337 -2.80 22.27 -6.97
N PRO A 338 -3.02 23.44 -7.59
CA PRO A 338 -3.85 24.50 -7.01
C PRO A 338 -5.29 24.02 -6.78
N VAL A 339 -5.93 24.53 -5.73
CA VAL A 339 -7.27 24.10 -5.32
C VAL A 339 -8.08 25.27 -4.78
N GLY A 340 -9.21 25.61 -5.41
CA GLY A 340 -10.03 26.74 -4.99
C GLY A 340 -9.26 28.05 -5.09
N SER A 341 -9.23 28.83 -4.01
CA SER A 341 -8.43 30.07 -3.93
C SER A 341 -6.97 29.84 -3.50
N PHE A 342 -6.55 28.58 -3.28
CA PHE A 342 -5.19 28.27 -2.84
C PHE A 342 -4.28 28.02 -4.04
N PRO A 343 -3.10 28.65 -4.09
CA PRO A 343 -2.13 28.40 -5.14
C PRO A 343 -1.61 26.97 -5.08
N ALA A 344 -0.87 26.57 -6.11
CA ALA A 344 -0.08 25.36 -6.04
C ALA A 344 0.89 25.38 -4.85
N ALA A 345 1.39 24.22 -4.45
CA ALA A 345 2.48 24.15 -3.50
C ALA A 345 3.58 23.19 -3.95
N ILE A 346 4.78 23.46 -3.47
CA ILE A 346 5.98 22.66 -3.70
C ILE A 346 6.44 22.17 -2.34
N ALA A 347 6.33 20.87 -2.10
CA ALA A 347 6.85 20.27 -0.88
C ALA A 347 8.24 19.69 -1.15
N ILE A 348 9.21 20.09 -0.35
CA ILE A 348 10.60 19.65 -0.40
C ILE A 348 10.85 18.78 0.84
N SER A 349 11.26 17.54 0.62
CA SER A 349 11.52 16.55 1.67
C SER A 349 12.97 16.11 1.63
N LYS A 350 13.73 16.47 2.67
CA LYS A 350 15.13 16.06 2.84
C LYS A 350 15.21 14.92 3.87
N LYS A 351 16.19 14.03 3.70
CA LYS A 351 16.51 12.99 4.69
C LYS A 351 17.14 13.57 5.94
#